data_AF-A0A3B4ZDQ0-F1
#
_entry.id   AF-A0A3B4ZDQ0-F1
#
_cell.length_a   1.000
_cell.length_b   1.000
_cell.length_c   1.000
_cell.angle_alpha   90.00
_cell.angle_beta   90.00
_cell.angle_gamma   90.00
#
_symmetry.space_group_name_H-M   'P 1'
#
loop_
_entity.id
_entity.type
_entity.pdbx_description
1 polymer ?
#
loop_
_entity_poly.entity_id
_entity_poly.type
_entity_poly.pdbx_seq_one_letter_code
_entity_poly.pdbx_strand_id
1 'polypeptide(L)'
;MFRSGLSCPGCGSSNIVDDDLYSQAQLVCVDCGSVVSEGSLADEPAGGAVVSYNRTTAVAKKPCMNLIQGVQRLKALCRILRVNSEIEDLSEKYYKQAYQHATFINVSLQKKETLAGCCVLLSCRLRNWPITMGTISCLVDADPNVVGAIYKEVLKILSIEAPTVNVTDVMEAHSQEYKISSLNVPEELAESTKDLTKRAVALVELAADSWIVTGRRPVPIMMAAMYLAWQSLKPNKHRLQLSLEKFCQIAQVKKHRVALTRIAEMKQVLCKLGKEIPWVREAVTPDNVVRQVEDILQHRYALMRRAMRAHEDTLQAESQAEPPTAPSQITEHVEQTPNAASVEQYKPDRAEQPGDEEANQGRAPEHGEAEESQDPESNWGKRVLFAPPCVIHPKRRRVEQPELQDVNGDEEISDSEIDSYIRTPREAREFALTQKVLSDKEKS
;
A
#
# COMPACT_ATOMS: atom_id res chain seq x y z
N MET A 1 41.87 37.04 13.79
CA MET A 1 43.27 36.73 14.14
C MET A 1 44.06 38.03 14.09
N PHE A 2 44.55 38.52 15.23
CA PHE A 2 45.39 39.71 15.30
C PHE A 2 46.71 39.44 14.57
N ARG A 3 46.99 40.17 13.49
CA ARG A 3 48.25 40.06 12.75
C ARG A 3 49.35 40.74 13.58
N SER A 4 50.38 39.99 13.94
CA SER A 4 51.59 40.50 14.59
C SER A 4 52.15 41.69 13.80
N GLY A 5 52.49 42.76 14.51
CA GLY A 5 52.72 44.10 13.97
C GLY A 5 53.69 44.14 12.79
N LEU A 6 53.17 44.55 11.64
CA LEU A 6 53.97 44.99 10.51
C LEU A 6 54.63 46.32 10.89
N SER A 7 55.93 46.46 10.65
CA SER A 7 56.67 47.71 10.85
C SER A 7 57.18 48.20 9.51
N CYS A 8 57.05 49.50 9.27
CA CYS A 8 57.49 50.14 8.04
C CYS A 8 59.01 49.98 7.87
N PRO A 9 59.52 49.46 6.75
CA PRO A 9 60.96 49.29 6.51
C PRO A 9 61.70 50.62 6.35
N GLY A 10 60.99 51.70 6.00
CA GLY A 10 61.58 53.02 5.80
C GLY A 10 61.77 53.81 7.10
N CYS A 11 60.75 53.83 7.98
CA CYS A 11 60.77 54.67 9.18
C CYS A 11 60.62 53.89 10.50
N GLY A 12 60.41 52.57 10.46
CA GLY A 12 60.21 51.73 11.64
C GLY A 12 58.83 51.88 12.30
N SER A 13 57.95 52.75 11.80
CA SER A 13 56.62 52.95 12.39
C SER A 13 55.73 51.72 12.22
N SER A 14 54.93 51.42 13.25
CA SER A 14 53.87 50.40 13.22
C SER A 14 52.54 50.93 12.70
N ASN A 15 52.46 52.20 12.29
CA ASN A 15 51.24 52.85 11.82
C ASN A 15 51.05 52.60 10.31
N ILE A 16 50.52 51.43 9.98
CA ILE A 16 50.29 50.96 8.61
C ILE A 16 48.79 50.79 8.40
N VAL A 17 48.27 51.37 7.33
CA VAL A 17 46.85 51.40 6.98
C VAL A 17 46.67 50.80 5.57
N ASP A 18 45.52 50.17 5.35
CA ASP A 18 45.11 49.68 4.03
C ASP A 18 44.53 50.85 3.21
N ASP A 19 45.11 51.11 2.06
CA ASP A 19 44.66 52.13 1.11
C ASP A 19 43.98 51.46 -0.09
N ASP A 20 42.65 51.57 -0.13
CA ASP A 20 41.78 51.01 -1.17
C ASP A 20 41.38 52.06 -2.22
N LEU A 21 42.05 53.22 -2.29
CA LEU A 21 41.65 54.31 -3.20
C LEU A 21 41.83 53.98 -4.69
N TYR A 22 42.58 52.93 -5.02
CA TYR A 22 42.82 52.46 -6.39
C TYR A 22 42.40 50.99 -6.57
N SER A 23 42.51 50.48 -7.78
CA SER A 23 42.08 49.11 -8.16
C SER A 23 42.83 47.96 -7.46
N GLN A 24 43.80 48.24 -6.61
CA GLN A 24 44.58 47.25 -5.85
C GLN A 24 44.72 47.71 -4.41
N ALA A 25 44.41 46.83 -3.47
CA ALA A 25 44.61 47.08 -2.04
C ALA A 25 46.11 47.13 -1.73
N GLN A 26 46.57 48.23 -1.14
CA GLN A 26 47.97 48.47 -0.78
C GLN A 26 48.08 48.81 0.70
N LEU A 27 49.04 48.19 1.39
CA LEU A 27 49.38 48.56 2.76
C LEU A 27 50.40 49.69 2.74
N VAL A 28 50.02 50.86 3.27
CA VAL A 28 50.83 52.08 3.24
C VAL A 28 51.09 52.58 4.67
N CYS A 29 52.32 53.00 4.94
CA CYS A 29 52.67 53.63 6.21
C CYS A 29 52.21 55.10 6.22
N VAL A 30 51.39 55.48 7.20
CA VAL A 30 50.83 56.83 7.33
C VAL A 30 51.92 57.88 7.62
N ASP A 31 52.94 57.49 8.38
CA ASP A 31 53.91 58.46 8.91
C ASP A 31 55.00 58.85 7.90
N CYS A 32 55.25 58.03 6.88
CA CYS A 32 56.28 58.30 5.86
C CYS A 32 55.82 58.07 4.41
N GLY A 33 54.59 57.61 4.20
CA GLY A 33 54.03 57.33 2.87
C GLY A 33 54.64 56.13 2.15
N SER A 34 55.46 55.31 2.81
CA SER A 34 56.06 54.13 2.18
C SER A 34 55.05 52.99 2.04
N VAL A 35 54.97 52.40 0.85
CA VAL A 35 54.18 51.19 0.59
C VAL A 35 54.91 49.99 1.19
N VAL A 36 54.29 49.35 2.17
CA VAL A 36 54.85 48.20 2.91
C VAL A 36 54.60 46.89 2.17
N SER A 37 53.44 46.76 1.52
CA SER A 37 53.16 45.67 0.60
C SER A 37 52.05 46.05 -0.36
N GLU A 38 52.25 45.73 -1.63
CA GLU A 38 51.22 45.78 -2.66
C GLU A 38 50.60 44.38 -2.82
N GLY A 39 49.28 44.28 -3.00
CA GLY A 39 48.62 43.01 -3.23
C GLY A 39 49.23 42.26 -4.42
N SER A 40 49.84 41.10 -4.18
CA SER A 40 50.40 40.26 -5.25
C SER A 40 49.28 39.78 -6.18
N LEU A 41 49.39 40.06 -7.48
CA LEU A 41 48.56 39.45 -8.52
C LEU A 41 48.82 37.93 -8.69
N ALA A 42 49.76 37.37 -7.92
CA ALA A 42 50.26 36.01 -8.06
C ALA A 42 50.05 35.18 -6.78
N ASP A 43 48.83 35.14 -6.25
CA ASP A 43 48.40 34.04 -5.36
C ASP A 43 47.80 32.88 -6.18
N GLU A 44 48.38 32.61 -7.35
CA GLU A 44 48.22 31.35 -8.07
C GLU A 44 49.34 30.41 -7.61
N PRO A 45 49.02 29.21 -7.09
CA PRO A 45 50.02 28.32 -6.54
C PRO A 45 51.05 27.95 -7.61
N ALA A 46 52.33 28.19 -7.29
CA ALA A 46 53.49 27.86 -8.12
C ALA A 46 53.59 26.34 -8.35
N GLY A 47 52.87 25.87 -9.36
CA GLY A 47 52.86 24.50 -9.83
C GLY A 47 51.92 24.46 -11.01
N GLY A 48 52.47 24.58 -12.22
CA GLY A 48 51.72 24.66 -13.48
C GLY A 48 50.73 23.51 -13.66
N ALA A 49 49.54 23.65 -13.08
CA ALA A 49 48.38 22.92 -13.50
C ALA A 49 48.03 23.50 -14.86
N VAL A 50 48.17 22.70 -15.91
CA VAL A 50 47.60 22.97 -17.23
C VAL A 50 46.19 23.51 -17.01
N VAL A 51 46.00 24.81 -17.16
CA VAL A 51 44.70 25.44 -17.21
C VAL A 51 44.12 24.97 -18.53
N SER A 52 43.52 23.78 -18.52
CA SER A 52 42.77 23.27 -19.65
C SER A 52 41.72 24.33 -19.97
N TYR A 53 41.77 24.89 -21.17
CA TYR A 53 40.82 25.91 -21.63
C TYR A 53 39.37 25.47 -21.40
N ASN A 54 39.12 24.15 -21.43
CA ASN A 54 37.86 23.49 -21.16
C ASN A 54 37.37 23.66 -19.71
N ARG A 55 38.24 23.92 -18.73
CA ARG A 55 37.87 24.05 -17.30
C ARG A 55 37.50 25.50 -16.94
N THR A 56 38.13 26.49 -17.58
CA THR A 56 37.87 27.92 -17.37
C THR A 56 36.80 28.48 -18.30
N THR A 57 36.62 27.90 -19.50
CA THR A 57 35.51 28.24 -20.41
C THR A 57 34.39 27.20 -20.43
N ALA A 58 34.42 26.21 -19.52
CA ALA A 58 33.26 25.36 -19.26
C ALA A 58 32.11 26.23 -18.75
N VAL A 59 31.30 26.71 -19.70
CA VAL A 59 29.95 27.17 -19.43
C VAL A 59 29.30 26.03 -18.66
N ALA A 60 28.94 26.26 -17.38
CA ALA A 60 28.22 25.30 -16.57
C ALA A 60 27.12 24.68 -17.44
N LYS A 61 27.17 23.36 -17.64
CA LYS A 61 26.27 22.67 -18.59
C LYS A 61 24.85 23.14 -18.30
N LYS A 62 24.27 23.89 -19.25
CA LYS A 62 22.88 24.34 -19.11
C LYS A 62 22.02 23.08 -18.92
N PRO A 63 21.20 23.01 -17.86
CA PRO A 63 20.33 21.87 -17.65
C PRO A 63 19.41 21.72 -18.86
N CYS A 64 19.08 20.49 -19.25
CA CYS A 64 18.21 20.27 -20.40
C CYS A 64 16.81 20.88 -20.14
N MET A 65 16.16 21.36 -21.20
CA MET A 65 14.86 22.05 -21.07
C MET A 65 13.82 21.19 -20.34
N ASN A 66 13.80 19.88 -20.64
CA ASN A 66 12.89 18.93 -20.00
C ASN A 66 13.16 18.76 -18.49
N LEU A 67 14.42 18.86 -18.04
CA LEU A 67 14.76 18.83 -16.61
C LEU A 67 14.27 20.12 -15.92
N ILE A 68 14.45 21.28 -16.58
CA ILE A 68 13.95 22.56 -16.07
C ILE A 68 12.42 22.52 -15.93
N GLN A 69 11.72 22.07 -16.98
CA GLN A 69 10.26 21.93 -16.97
C GLN A 69 9.79 20.93 -15.91
N GLY A 70 10.48 19.80 -15.75
CA GLY A 70 10.20 18.81 -14.72
C GLY A 70 10.33 19.37 -13.30
N VAL A 71 11.41 20.12 -13.03
CA VAL A 71 11.60 20.81 -11.74
C VAL A 71 10.54 21.89 -11.52
N GLN A 72 10.18 22.66 -12.55
CA GLN A 72 9.08 23.64 -12.43
C GLN A 72 7.74 22.97 -12.11
N ARG A 73 7.44 21.83 -12.74
CA ARG A 73 6.24 21.04 -12.44
C ARG A 73 6.26 20.49 -11.02
N LEU A 74 7.40 19.98 -10.57
CA LEU A 74 7.61 19.55 -9.18
C LEU A 74 7.30 20.68 -8.19
N LYS A 75 7.86 21.87 -8.40
CA LYS A 75 7.60 23.04 -7.55
C LYS A 75 6.14 23.46 -7.58
N ALA A 76 5.48 23.38 -8.74
CA ALA A 76 4.05 23.62 -8.85
C ALA A 76 3.24 22.62 -7.99
N LEU A 77 3.58 21.33 -8.02
CA LEU A 77 2.94 20.30 -7.18
C LEU A 77 3.15 20.58 -5.69
N CYS A 78 4.38 20.91 -5.27
CA CYS A 78 4.69 21.29 -3.89
C CYS A 78 3.84 22.48 -3.41
N ARG A 79 3.66 23.50 -4.26
CA ARG A 79 2.84 24.68 -3.96
C ARG A 79 1.35 24.36 -3.87
N ILE A 80 0.82 23.51 -4.77
CA ILE A 80 -0.58 23.06 -4.73
C ILE A 80 -0.86 22.30 -3.43
N LEU A 81 0.06 21.42 -3.03
CA LEU A 81 -0.04 20.61 -1.82
C LEU A 81 0.33 21.38 -0.53
N ARG A 82 0.88 22.59 -0.65
CA ARG A 82 1.36 23.44 0.45
C ARG A 82 2.34 22.70 1.38
N VAL A 83 3.29 21.98 0.80
CA VAL A 83 4.32 21.26 1.55
C VAL A 83 5.40 22.20 2.09
N ASN A 84 6.10 21.78 3.14
CA ASN A 84 7.24 22.52 3.70
C ASN A 84 8.40 22.63 2.68
N SER A 85 9.21 23.69 2.77
CA SER A 85 10.37 23.92 1.89
C SER A 85 11.37 22.75 1.93
N GLU A 86 11.57 22.14 3.09
CA GLU A 86 12.44 20.95 3.23
C GLU A 86 11.99 19.78 2.34
N ILE A 87 10.68 19.61 2.15
CA ILE A 87 10.13 18.55 1.28
C ILE A 87 10.35 18.93 -0.18
N GLU A 88 10.21 20.21 -0.53
CA GLU A 88 10.48 20.71 -1.88
C GLU A 88 11.95 20.49 -2.27
N ASP A 89 12.89 20.86 -1.40
CA ASP A 89 14.32 20.70 -1.64
C ASP A 89 14.73 19.22 -1.78
N LEU A 90 14.19 18.36 -0.91
CA LEU A 90 14.42 16.92 -0.97
C LEU A 90 13.87 16.30 -2.27
N SER A 91 12.68 16.74 -2.68
CA SER A 91 12.04 16.29 -3.91
C SER A 91 12.83 16.72 -5.14
N GLU A 92 13.34 17.96 -5.17
CA GLU A 92 14.19 18.45 -6.25
C GLU A 92 15.50 17.65 -6.34
N LYS A 93 16.12 17.33 -5.19
CA LYS A 93 17.33 16.49 -5.13
C LYS A 93 17.08 15.11 -5.72
N TYR A 94 16.03 14.41 -5.26
CA TYR A 94 15.70 13.07 -5.75
C TYR A 94 15.28 13.06 -7.21
N TYR A 95 14.58 14.10 -7.67
CA TYR A 95 14.22 14.23 -9.08
C TYR A 95 15.47 14.35 -9.97
N LYS A 96 16.41 15.22 -9.60
CA LYS A 96 17.68 15.38 -10.36
C LYS A 96 18.51 14.09 -10.38
N GLN A 97 18.56 13.36 -9.26
CA GLN A 97 19.24 12.07 -9.19
C GLN A 97 18.57 11.01 -10.07
N ALA A 98 17.24 10.86 -9.96
CA ALA A 98 16.50 9.89 -10.75
C ALA A 98 16.54 10.20 -12.26
N TYR A 99 16.51 11.49 -12.64
CA TYR A 99 16.56 11.92 -14.04
C TYR A 99 17.87 11.52 -14.75
N GLN A 100 18.98 11.39 -14.02
CA GLN A 100 20.27 10.98 -14.57
C GLN A 100 20.34 9.48 -14.88
N HIS A 101 19.39 8.68 -14.40
CA HIS A 101 19.38 7.24 -14.63
C HIS A 101 18.89 6.90 -16.05
N ALA A 102 19.49 5.89 -16.69
CA ALA A 102 19.19 5.50 -18.07
C ALA A 102 17.69 5.22 -18.32
N THR A 103 16.99 4.70 -17.31
CA THR A 103 15.54 4.43 -17.33
C THR A 103 14.69 5.67 -17.60
N PHE A 104 15.13 6.86 -17.19
CA PHE A 104 14.33 8.10 -17.28
C PHE A 104 14.87 9.14 -18.26
N ILE A 105 16.05 8.93 -18.84
CA ILE A 105 16.61 9.84 -19.86
C ILE A 105 15.76 9.79 -21.14
N ASN A 106 15.51 8.58 -21.65
CA ASN A 106 14.87 8.33 -22.96
C ASN A 106 13.40 7.91 -22.83
N VAL A 107 12.62 8.65 -22.04
CA VAL A 107 11.18 8.39 -21.86
C VAL A 107 10.32 9.58 -22.25
N SER A 108 9.02 9.31 -22.45
CA SER A 108 8.02 10.32 -22.79
C SER A 108 7.92 11.42 -21.73
N LEU A 109 7.48 12.61 -22.15
CA LEU A 109 7.31 13.76 -21.25
C LEU A 109 6.35 13.45 -20.09
N GLN A 110 5.23 12.77 -20.36
CA GLN A 110 4.26 12.38 -19.33
C GLN A 110 4.89 11.49 -18.24
N LYS A 111 5.80 10.57 -18.61
CA LYS A 111 6.55 9.76 -17.63
C LYS A 111 7.49 10.63 -16.79
N LYS A 112 8.13 11.66 -17.38
CA LYS A 112 8.99 12.61 -16.67
C LYS A 112 8.21 13.52 -15.72
N GLU A 113 6.97 13.87 -16.04
CA GLU A 113 6.06 14.59 -15.15
C GLU A 113 5.55 13.69 -14.02
N THR A 114 5.24 12.43 -14.33
CA THR A 114 4.86 11.43 -13.32
C THR A 114 6.01 11.13 -12.36
N LEU A 115 7.25 11.11 -12.85
CA LEU A 115 8.45 11.02 -12.03
C LEU A 115 8.52 12.19 -11.02
N ALA A 116 8.21 13.41 -11.45
CA ALA A 116 8.19 14.56 -10.54
C ALA A 116 7.18 14.38 -9.40
N GLY A 117 5.96 13.91 -9.73
CA GLY A 117 4.95 13.56 -8.71
C GLY A 117 5.38 12.42 -7.78
N CYS A 118 6.06 11.40 -8.31
CA CYS A 118 6.58 10.29 -7.51
C CYS A 118 7.69 10.74 -6.55
N CYS A 119 8.58 11.65 -6.97
CA CYS A 119 9.60 12.23 -6.10
C CYS A 119 8.99 13.06 -4.97
N VAL A 120 7.95 13.87 -5.26
CA VAL A 120 7.20 14.60 -4.22
C VAL A 120 6.59 13.62 -3.23
N LEU A 121 5.92 12.58 -3.73
CA LEU A 121 5.31 11.58 -2.86
C LEU A 121 6.33 10.87 -1.97
N LEU A 122 7.49 10.49 -2.53
CA LEU A 122 8.56 9.85 -1.78
C LEU A 122 9.02 10.74 -0.62
N SER A 123 9.30 12.01 -0.91
CA SER A 123 9.72 12.99 0.11
C SER A 123 8.64 13.21 1.16
N CYS A 124 7.36 13.28 0.76
CA CYS A 124 6.24 13.36 1.69
C CYS A 124 6.19 12.16 2.63
N ARG A 125 6.38 10.93 2.13
CA ARG A 125 6.41 9.72 2.98
C ARG A 125 7.58 9.68 3.95
N LEU A 126 8.76 10.11 3.52
CA LEU A 126 9.93 10.18 4.40
C LEU A 126 9.76 11.18 5.54
N ARG A 127 8.88 12.18 5.38
CA ARG A 127 8.57 13.20 6.38
C ARG A 127 7.22 12.98 7.06
N ASN A 128 6.60 11.80 6.91
CA ASN A 128 5.29 11.47 7.47
C ASN A 128 4.18 12.49 7.09
N TRP A 129 4.26 13.07 5.90
CA TRP A 129 3.22 13.95 5.38
C TRP A 129 2.13 13.12 4.68
N PRO A 130 0.85 13.22 5.12
CA PRO A 130 -0.19 12.27 4.75
C PRO A 130 -0.75 12.51 3.34
N ILE A 131 -0.11 11.92 2.33
CA ILE A 131 -0.56 11.96 0.94
C ILE A 131 -0.75 10.57 0.36
N THR A 132 -1.85 10.39 -0.37
CA THR A 132 -2.16 9.15 -1.08
C THR A 132 -1.62 9.17 -2.51
N MET A 133 -1.32 7.98 -3.05
CA MET A 133 -0.98 7.81 -4.48
C MET A 133 -2.09 8.35 -5.40
N GLY A 134 -3.35 8.22 -4.98
CA GLY A 134 -4.51 8.70 -5.74
C GLY A 134 -4.50 10.20 -5.92
N THR A 135 -4.15 10.96 -4.87
CA THR A 135 -4.04 12.42 -4.94
C THR A 135 -2.98 12.84 -5.97
N ILE A 136 -1.81 12.21 -5.97
CA ILE A 136 -0.73 12.50 -6.93
C ILE A 136 -1.14 12.12 -8.36
N SER A 137 -1.79 10.97 -8.52
CA SER A 137 -2.35 10.54 -9.81
C SER A 137 -3.33 11.57 -10.38
N CYS A 138 -4.21 12.14 -9.54
CA CYS A 138 -5.11 13.22 -9.96
C CYS A 138 -4.38 14.52 -10.30
N LEU A 139 -3.32 14.88 -9.57
CA LEU A 139 -2.55 16.11 -9.81
C LEU A 139 -1.68 16.06 -11.07
N VAL A 140 -1.20 14.86 -11.43
CA VAL A 140 -0.35 14.64 -12.62
C VAL A 140 -1.18 14.17 -13.83
N ASP A 141 -2.48 13.91 -13.65
CA ASP A 141 -3.37 13.38 -14.69
C ASP A 141 -2.81 12.11 -15.35
N ALA A 142 -2.41 11.16 -14.50
CA ALA A 142 -1.83 9.88 -14.90
C ALA A 142 -2.53 8.71 -14.20
N ASP A 143 -2.64 7.56 -14.88
CA ASP A 143 -3.27 6.37 -14.31
C ASP A 143 -2.54 5.88 -13.04
N PRO A 144 -3.25 5.53 -11.95
CA PRO A 144 -2.62 5.09 -10.70
C PRO A 144 -1.66 3.90 -10.86
N ASN A 145 -1.86 3.02 -11.85
CA ASN A 145 -0.95 1.89 -12.07
C ASN A 145 0.39 2.36 -12.64
N VAL A 146 0.37 3.36 -13.54
CA VAL A 146 1.59 3.98 -14.09
C VAL A 146 2.37 4.70 -13.01
N VAL A 147 1.67 5.48 -12.17
CA VAL A 147 2.29 6.14 -11.00
C VAL A 147 2.89 5.09 -10.05
N GLY A 148 2.19 3.99 -9.81
CA GLY A 148 2.66 2.87 -9.00
C GLY A 148 3.92 2.20 -9.54
N ALA A 149 3.99 1.96 -10.85
CA ALA A 149 5.15 1.37 -11.50
C ALA A 149 6.37 2.29 -11.40
N ILE A 150 6.21 3.57 -11.77
CA ILE A 150 7.30 4.56 -11.71
C ILE A 150 7.77 4.77 -10.28
N TYR A 151 6.86 4.82 -9.31
CA TYR A 151 7.22 4.94 -7.89
C TYR A 151 8.11 3.79 -7.42
N LYS A 152 7.80 2.54 -7.81
CA LYS A 152 8.64 1.37 -7.50
C LYS A 152 10.01 1.44 -8.18
N GLU A 153 10.07 1.90 -9.43
CA GLU A 153 11.33 2.11 -10.14
C GLU A 153 12.21 3.16 -9.45
N VAL A 154 11.61 4.27 -9.00
CA VAL A 154 12.31 5.33 -8.25
C VAL A 154 12.88 4.80 -6.94
N LEU A 155 12.10 4.01 -6.18
CA LEU A 155 12.60 3.37 -4.95
C LEU A 155 13.79 2.46 -5.22
N LYS A 156 13.73 1.67 -6.30
CA LYS A 156 14.81 0.77 -6.71
C LYS A 156 16.08 1.54 -7.13
N ILE A 157 15.91 2.61 -7.90
CA ILE A 157 17.05 3.42 -8.41
C ILE A 157 17.72 4.18 -7.26
N LEU A 158 16.94 4.77 -6.36
CA LEU A 158 17.48 5.55 -5.24
C LEU A 158 17.92 4.66 -4.07
N SER A 159 17.57 3.36 -4.08
CA SER A 159 17.84 2.41 -2.99
C SER A 159 17.33 2.92 -1.63
N ILE A 160 16.13 3.50 -1.62
CA ILE A 160 15.49 4.06 -0.42
C ILE A 160 14.37 3.13 0.01
N GLU A 161 14.35 2.79 1.30
CA GLU A 161 13.19 2.17 1.94
C GLU A 161 12.25 3.26 2.44
N ALA A 162 11.10 3.42 1.78
CA ALA A 162 10.09 4.40 2.18
C ALA A 162 9.11 3.78 3.19
N PRO A 163 8.75 4.51 4.26
CA PRO A 163 7.72 4.08 5.19
C PRO A 163 6.37 3.81 4.49
N THR A 164 5.65 2.80 4.98
CA THR A 164 4.26 2.55 4.55
C THR A 164 3.35 3.66 5.07
N VAL A 165 2.39 4.09 4.26
CA VAL A 165 1.41 5.12 4.67
C VAL A 165 0.51 4.55 5.77
N ASN A 166 0.50 5.21 6.93
CA ASN A 166 -0.46 4.91 7.97
C ASN A 166 -1.82 5.54 7.63
N VAL A 167 -2.89 4.77 7.82
CA VAL A 167 -4.26 5.22 7.53
C VAL A 167 -4.70 6.30 8.52
N THR A 168 -4.17 6.29 9.74
CA THR A 168 -4.48 7.29 10.78
C THR A 168 -4.07 8.69 10.35
N ASP A 169 -2.90 8.84 9.73
CA ASP A 169 -2.34 10.15 9.39
C ASP A 169 -3.15 10.81 8.26
N VAL A 170 -3.71 9.99 7.36
CA VAL A 170 -4.58 10.45 6.26
C VAL A 170 -6.01 10.73 6.74
N MET A 171 -6.43 10.15 7.88
CA MET A 171 -7.80 10.27 8.38
C MET A 171 -8.16 11.74 8.68
N GLU A 172 -7.26 12.51 9.26
CA GLU A 172 -7.51 13.91 9.61
C GLU A 172 -7.76 14.79 8.37
N ALA A 173 -6.99 14.57 7.30
CA ALA A 173 -7.20 15.25 6.04
C ALA A 173 -8.51 14.79 5.37
N HIS A 174 -8.78 13.48 5.41
CA HIS A 174 -9.98 12.92 4.81
C HIS A 174 -11.26 13.34 5.54
N SER A 175 -11.23 13.53 6.86
CA SER A 175 -12.41 13.94 7.63
C SER A 175 -12.89 15.35 7.30
N GLN A 176 -11.98 16.22 6.87
CA GLN A 176 -12.30 17.58 6.42
C GLN A 176 -13.10 17.60 5.10
N GLU A 177 -13.03 16.54 4.29
CA GLU A 177 -13.84 16.42 3.06
C GLU A 177 -15.32 16.25 3.37
N TYR A 178 -15.68 15.77 4.56
CA TYR A 178 -17.05 15.50 4.96
C TYR A 178 -17.71 16.76 5.52
N LYS A 179 -18.69 17.29 4.79
CA LYS A 179 -19.43 18.50 5.16
C LYS A 179 -20.57 18.21 6.16
N ILE A 180 -20.24 17.67 7.32
CA ILE A 180 -21.24 17.22 8.34
C ILE A 180 -21.36 18.22 9.52
N SER A 181 -20.65 19.35 9.47
CA SER A 181 -20.78 20.40 10.48
C SER A 181 -22.18 21.03 10.49
N SER A 182 -22.57 21.65 11.61
CA SER A 182 -23.88 22.29 11.83
C SER A 182 -24.30 23.34 10.79
N LEU A 183 -23.35 23.86 10.00
CA LEU A 183 -23.59 24.80 8.92
C LEU A 183 -24.25 24.17 7.69
N ASN A 184 -24.04 22.87 7.46
CA ASN A 184 -24.40 22.20 6.20
C ASN A 184 -25.56 21.22 6.34
N VAL A 185 -25.87 20.80 7.58
CA VAL A 185 -26.73 19.66 7.88
C VAL A 185 -27.61 19.98 9.11
N PRO A 186 -28.85 19.47 9.19
CA PRO A 186 -29.68 19.61 10.39
C PRO A 186 -28.96 19.19 11.67
N GLU A 187 -29.23 19.88 12.78
CA GLU A 187 -28.56 19.69 14.07
C GLU A 187 -28.60 18.23 14.57
N GLU A 188 -29.69 17.51 14.27
CA GLU A 188 -29.85 16.10 14.61
C GLU A 188 -28.87 15.16 13.90
N LEU A 189 -28.26 15.58 12.80
CA LEU A 189 -27.31 14.80 12.01
C LEU A 189 -25.92 15.45 11.98
N ALA A 190 -25.82 16.69 12.48
CA ALA A 190 -24.59 17.44 12.56
C ALA A 190 -23.67 16.91 13.67
N GLU A 191 -22.37 16.86 13.39
CA GLU A 191 -21.35 16.47 14.37
C GLU A 191 -20.09 17.35 14.25
N SER A 192 -19.32 17.37 15.35
CA SER A 192 -18.03 18.03 15.36
C SER A 192 -17.01 17.20 14.59
N THR A 193 -16.25 17.83 13.69
CA THR A 193 -15.21 17.14 12.90
C THR A 193 -14.14 16.52 13.80
N LYS A 194 -13.85 17.14 14.95
CA LYS A 194 -12.85 16.67 15.91
C LYS A 194 -13.26 15.36 16.57
N ASP A 195 -14.49 15.29 17.10
CA ASP A 195 -14.99 14.09 17.78
C ASP A 195 -15.19 12.94 16.79
N LEU A 196 -15.67 13.28 15.58
CA LEU A 196 -15.81 12.33 14.49
C LEU A 196 -14.46 11.71 14.09
N THR A 197 -13.44 12.55 13.93
CA THR A 197 -12.08 12.09 13.59
C THR A 197 -11.49 11.22 14.72
N LYS A 198 -11.61 11.66 15.98
CA LYS A 198 -11.11 10.91 17.13
C LYS A 198 -11.72 9.50 17.20
N ARG A 199 -13.04 9.39 16.99
CA ARG A 199 -13.73 8.10 17.01
C ARG A 199 -13.43 7.26 15.77
N ALA A 200 -13.30 7.88 14.60
CA ALA A 200 -12.92 7.19 13.37
C ALA A 200 -11.49 6.62 13.45
N VAL A 201 -10.53 7.37 14.01
CA VAL A 201 -9.15 6.89 14.25
C VAL A 201 -9.18 5.67 15.16
N ALA A 202 -9.90 5.72 16.29
CA ALA A 202 -10.00 4.59 17.20
C ALA A 202 -10.63 3.33 16.55
N LEU A 203 -11.62 3.52 15.66
CA LEU A 203 -12.20 2.44 14.85
C LEU A 203 -11.23 1.87 13.82
N VAL A 204 -10.39 2.71 13.19
CA VAL A 204 -9.37 2.25 12.25
C VAL A 204 -8.25 1.50 12.95
N GLU A 205 -7.84 1.94 14.14
CA GLU A 205 -6.88 1.20 14.97
C GLU A 205 -7.43 -0.19 15.33
N LEU A 206 -8.71 -0.26 15.76
CA LEU A 206 -9.37 -1.54 16.02
C LEU A 206 -9.46 -2.42 14.76
N ALA A 207 -9.70 -1.80 13.60
CA ALA A 207 -9.73 -2.50 12.32
C ALA A 207 -8.32 -3.01 11.91
N ALA A 208 -7.26 -2.30 12.29
CA ALA A 208 -5.89 -2.74 12.06
C ALA A 208 -5.57 -3.98 12.91
N ASP A 209 -5.92 -3.94 14.20
CA ASP A 209 -5.71 -5.06 15.12
C ASP A 209 -6.51 -6.33 14.73
N SER A 210 -7.63 -6.17 14.02
CA SER A 210 -8.50 -7.26 13.57
C SER A 210 -8.30 -7.67 12.10
N TRP A 211 -7.16 -7.30 11.49
CA TRP A 211 -6.79 -7.69 10.11
C TRP A 211 -7.71 -7.17 9.00
N ILE A 212 -8.48 -6.11 9.24
CA ILE A 212 -9.33 -5.47 8.21
C ILE A 212 -8.52 -4.52 7.33
N VAL A 213 -7.44 -3.92 7.83
CA VAL A 213 -6.68 -2.88 7.12
C VAL A 213 -5.61 -3.45 6.18
N THR A 214 -4.94 -4.51 6.59
CA THR A 214 -3.75 -5.04 5.92
C THR A 214 -3.99 -5.42 4.46
N GLY A 215 -3.16 -4.89 3.55
CA GLY A 215 -3.22 -5.18 2.11
C GLY A 215 -4.40 -4.56 1.36
N ARG A 216 -5.17 -3.66 1.98
CA ARG A 216 -6.37 -3.05 1.38
C ARG A 216 -6.19 -1.57 1.11
N ARG A 217 -7.05 -1.03 0.23
CA ARG A 217 -7.07 0.41 -0.08
C ARG A 217 -7.60 1.20 1.12
N PRO A 218 -6.95 2.31 1.53
CA PRO A 218 -7.32 3.06 2.73
C PRO A 218 -8.65 3.81 2.61
N VAL A 219 -8.97 4.39 1.44
CA VAL A 219 -10.17 5.25 1.27
C VAL A 219 -11.48 4.55 1.65
N PRO A 220 -11.80 3.32 1.18
CA PRO A 220 -13.01 2.62 1.61
C PRO A 220 -13.05 2.28 3.11
N ILE A 221 -11.89 2.08 3.75
CA ILE A 221 -11.81 1.79 5.19
C ILE A 221 -12.11 3.06 5.98
N MET A 222 -11.48 4.19 5.60
CA MET A 222 -11.74 5.48 6.23
C MET A 222 -13.21 5.88 6.11
N MET A 223 -13.81 5.70 4.93
CA MET A 223 -15.24 5.95 4.72
C MET A 223 -16.15 5.09 5.62
N ALA A 224 -15.82 3.80 5.78
CA ALA A 224 -16.54 2.91 6.67
C ALA A 224 -16.42 3.34 8.14
N ALA A 225 -15.20 3.68 8.57
CA ALA A 225 -14.93 4.15 9.93
C ALA A 225 -15.64 5.49 10.22
N MET A 226 -15.62 6.44 9.29
CA MET A 226 -16.31 7.74 9.41
C MET A 226 -17.82 7.56 9.53
N TYR A 227 -18.41 6.69 8.71
CA TYR A 227 -19.84 6.38 8.77
C TYR A 227 -20.23 5.75 10.11
N LEU A 228 -19.48 4.73 10.57
CA LEU A 228 -19.75 4.09 11.86
C LEU A 228 -19.51 5.02 13.06
N ALA A 229 -18.47 5.85 13.00
CA ALA A 229 -18.20 6.88 14.00
C ALA A 229 -19.38 7.85 14.11
N TRP A 230 -19.87 8.37 12.97
CA TRP A 230 -21.01 9.28 12.92
C TRP A 230 -22.30 8.66 13.49
N GLN A 231 -22.57 7.39 13.17
CA GLN A 231 -23.74 6.70 13.73
C GLN A 231 -23.62 6.47 15.25
N SER A 232 -22.41 6.21 15.75
CA SER A 232 -22.19 5.90 17.16
C SER A 232 -22.18 7.11 18.11
N LEU A 233 -21.89 8.33 17.61
CA LEU A 233 -21.78 9.53 18.46
C LEU A 233 -23.13 9.93 19.07
N LYS A 234 -24.20 9.97 18.27
CA LYS A 234 -25.57 10.10 18.77
C LYS A 234 -26.47 9.06 18.11
N PRO A 235 -26.66 7.88 18.72
CA PRO A 235 -27.39 6.79 18.11
C PRO A 235 -28.92 7.01 18.16
N ASN A 236 -29.42 7.87 17.26
CA ASN A 236 -30.86 8.08 17.06
C ASN A 236 -31.46 6.99 16.16
N LYS A 237 -32.74 6.65 16.34
CA LYS A 237 -33.45 5.70 15.47
C LYS A 237 -33.33 6.09 13.98
N HIS A 238 -33.45 7.38 13.68
CA HIS A 238 -33.29 7.92 12.33
C HIS A 238 -31.87 7.71 11.78
N ARG A 239 -30.80 7.96 12.57
CA ARG A 239 -29.41 7.77 12.11
C ARG A 239 -29.05 6.33 11.84
N LEU A 240 -29.55 5.41 12.66
CA LEU A 240 -29.28 3.99 12.51
C LEU A 240 -29.99 3.40 11.28
N GLN A 241 -31.14 3.96 10.89
CA GLN A 241 -31.88 3.56 9.69
C GLN A 241 -31.32 4.17 8.39
N LEU A 242 -30.50 5.22 8.48
CA LEU A 242 -29.91 5.84 7.29
C LEU A 242 -28.87 4.92 6.67
N SER A 243 -28.93 4.76 5.35
CA SER A 243 -27.96 3.99 4.59
C SER A 243 -26.69 4.79 4.31
N LEU A 244 -25.60 4.11 3.97
CA LEU A 244 -24.35 4.74 3.55
C LEU A 244 -24.56 5.71 2.37
N GLU A 245 -25.46 5.40 1.44
CA GLU A 245 -25.76 6.27 0.30
C GLU A 245 -26.31 7.62 0.73
N LYS A 246 -27.30 7.61 1.62
CA LYS A 246 -27.89 8.84 2.16
C LYS A 246 -26.85 9.63 2.96
N PHE A 247 -26.03 8.94 3.74
CA PHE A 247 -24.91 9.57 4.45
C PHE A 247 -23.93 10.26 3.50
N CYS A 248 -23.49 9.59 2.42
CA CYS A 248 -22.61 10.19 1.41
C CYS A 248 -23.24 11.41 0.72
N GLN A 249 -24.55 11.39 0.47
CA GLN A 249 -25.29 12.53 -0.09
C GLN A 249 -25.29 13.72 0.87
N ILE A 250 -25.59 13.48 2.15
CA ILE A 250 -25.58 14.51 3.20
C ILE A 250 -24.18 15.10 3.36
N ALA A 251 -23.15 14.26 3.39
CA ALA A 251 -21.76 14.69 3.55
C ALA A 251 -21.12 15.28 2.28
N GLN A 252 -21.81 15.22 1.13
CA GLN A 252 -21.31 15.61 -0.20
C GLN A 252 -20.04 14.86 -0.66
N VAL A 253 -19.93 13.58 -0.35
CA VAL A 253 -18.77 12.74 -0.71
C VAL A 253 -19.15 11.67 -1.72
N LYS A 254 -18.24 11.33 -2.64
CA LYS A 254 -18.43 10.25 -3.63
C LYS A 254 -18.46 8.89 -2.94
N LYS A 255 -19.54 8.13 -3.12
CA LYS A 255 -19.68 6.77 -2.56
C LYS A 255 -18.67 5.80 -3.19
N HIS A 256 -18.02 4.99 -2.35
CA HIS A 256 -17.27 3.81 -2.78
C HIS A 256 -18.04 2.51 -2.49
N ARG A 257 -18.30 1.69 -3.52
CA ARG A 257 -19.03 0.42 -3.37
C ARG A 257 -18.38 -0.54 -2.37
N VAL A 258 -17.04 -0.59 -2.37
CA VAL A 258 -16.24 -1.45 -1.48
C VAL A 258 -16.37 -1.07 0.00
N ALA A 259 -16.78 0.18 0.31
CA ALA A 259 -16.97 0.63 1.68
C ALA A 259 -18.09 -0.15 2.40
N LEU A 260 -19.12 -0.61 1.67
CA LEU A 260 -20.20 -1.44 2.25
C LEU A 260 -19.66 -2.76 2.82
N THR A 261 -18.74 -3.41 2.11
CA THR A 261 -18.09 -4.62 2.60
C THR A 261 -17.24 -4.34 3.84
N ARG A 262 -16.53 -3.20 3.87
CA ARG A 262 -15.73 -2.80 5.04
C ARG A 262 -16.61 -2.52 6.26
N ILE A 263 -17.76 -1.87 6.07
CA ILE A 263 -18.74 -1.64 7.16
C ILE A 263 -19.23 -2.98 7.74
N ALA A 264 -19.55 -3.95 6.88
CA ALA A 264 -20.01 -5.27 7.33
C ALA A 264 -18.93 -6.00 8.15
N GLU A 265 -17.68 -6.01 7.69
CA GLU A 265 -16.56 -6.62 8.41
C GLU A 265 -16.29 -5.92 9.75
N MET A 266 -16.29 -4.58 9.77
CA MET A 266 -16.11 -3.82 11.02
C MET A 266 -17.25 -4.09 12.00
N LYS A 267 -18.50 -4.13 11.53
CA LYS A 267 -19.65 -4.51 12.37
C LYS A 267 -19.51 -5.94 12.91
N GLN A 268 -19.04 -6.89 12.12
CA GLN A 268 -18.81 -8.27 12.59
C GLN A 268 -17.75 -8.32 13.70
N VAL A 269 -16.64 -7.59 13.57
CA VAL A 269 -15.62 -7.48 14.62
C VAL A 269 -16.19 -6.83 15.87
N LEU A 270 -16.92 -5.73 15.72
CA LEU A 270 -17.59 -5.08 16.85
C LEU A 270 -18.60 -6.01 17.53
N CYS A 271 -19.33 -6.84 16.78
CA CYS A 271 -20.26 -7.82 17.36
C CYS A 271 -19.52 -8.90 18.15
N LYS A 272 -18.38 -9.39 17.66
CA LYS A 272 -17.54 -10.35 18.40
C LYS A 272 -17.08 -9.75 19.74
N LEU A 273 -16.67 -8.49 19.75
CA LEU A 273 -16.22 -7.79 20.96
C LEU A 273 -17.38 -7.42 21.89
N GLY A 274 -18.53 -7.04 21.33
CA GLY A 274 -19.72 -6.65 22.10
C GLY A 274 -20.31 -7.80 22.91
N LYS A 275 -20.19 -9.05 22.44
CA LYS A 275 -20.59 -10.25 23.20
C LYS A 275 -19.82 -10.44 24.50
N GLU A 276 -18.62 -9.89 24.59
CA GLU A 276 -17.76 -10.00 25.77
C GLU A 276 -18.05 -8.94 26.84
N ILE A 277 -18.97 -8.00 26.58
CA ILE A 277 -19.29 -6.92 27.50
C ILE A 277 -20.22 -7.46 28.62
N PRO A 278 -19.80 -7.45 29.90
CA PRO A 278 -20.57 -8.08 30.97
C PRO A 278 -21.93 -7.42 31.26
N TRP A 279 -22.06 -6.11 31.03
CA TRP A 279 -23.29 -5.36 31.33
C TRP A 279 -24.31 -5.36 30.19
N VAL A 280 -23.94 -5.83 29.00
CA VAL A 280 -24.85 -5.94 27.86
C VAL A 280 -25.53 -7.30 27.91
N ARG A 281 -26.81 -7.32 28.31
CA ARG A 281 -27.61 -8.56 28.40
C ARG A 281 -28.30 -8.94 27.09
N GLU A 282 -28.51 -7.97 26.20
CA GLU A 282 -29.13 -8.20 24.89
C GLU A 282 -28.14 -8.85 23.92
N ALA A 283 -28.65 -9.72 23.04
CA ALA A 283 -27.84 -10.29 21.97
C ALA A 283 -27.33 -9.18 21.02
N VAL A 284 -26.01 -9.05 20.90
CA VAL A 284 -25.39 -8.03 20.06
C VAL A 284 -25.49 -8.40 18.59
N THR A 285 -26.37 -7.72 17.86
CA THR A 285 -26.54 -7.85 16.41
C THR A 285 -25.82 -6.73 15.64
N PRO A 286 -25.56 -6.88 14.32
CA PRO A 286 -24.91 -5.84 13.51
C PRO A 286 -25.64 -4.50 13.45
N ASP A 287 -26.93 -4.48 13.82
CA ASP A 287 -27.75 -3.26 13.84
C ASP A 287 -27.73 -2.58 15.21
N ASN A 288 -27.62 -3.35 16.30
CA ASN A 288 -27.56 -2.81 17.67
C ASN A 288 -26.14 -2.41 18.09
N VAL A 289 -25.12 -3.10 17.55
CA VAL A 289 -23.70 -2.95 17.97
C VAL A 289 -23.19 -1.52 17.91
N VAL A 290 -23.74 -0.70 17.00
CA VAL A 290 -23.32 0.69 16.80
C VAL A 290 -23.53 1.55 18.07
N ARG A 291 -24.50 1.19 18.92
CA ARG A 291 -24.75 1.88 20.20
C ARG A 291 -23.66 1.63 21.24
N GLN A 292 -22.99 0.48 21.15
CA GLN A 292 -21.98 0.04 22.11
C GLN A 292 -20.55 0.37 21.66
N VAL A 293 -20.40 1.04 20.51
CA VAL A 293 -19.07 1.35 19.94
C VAL A 293 -18.21 2.16 20.91
N GLU A 294 -18.81 3.07 21.68
CA GLU A 294 -18.07 3.86 22.67
C GLU A 294 -17.45 2.97 23.76
N ASP A 295 -18.25 2.12 24.39
CA ASP A 295 -17.82 1.13 25.39
C ASP A 295 -16.77 0.17 24.83
N ILE A 296 -16.98 -0.33 23.60
CA ILE A 296 -16.07 -1.25 22.92
C ILE A 296 -14.72 -0.57 22.70
N LEU A 297 -14.70 0.69 22.22
CA LEU A 297 -13.47 1.41 21.95
C LEU A 297 -12.73 1.77 23.24
N GLN A 298 -13.43 2.14 24.31
CA GLN A 298 -12.83 2.44 25.61
C GLN A 298 -12.11 1.23 26.21
N HIS A 299 -12.66 0.03 26.04
CA HIS A 299 -12.11 -1.21 26.61
C HIS A 299 -11.50 -2.17 25.57
N ARG A 300 -11.13 -1.68 24.38
CA ARG A 300 -10.77 -2.51 23.22
C ARG A 300 -9.72 -3.59 23.49
N TYR A 301 -8.65 -3.27 24.20
CA TYR A 301 -7.56 -4.22 24.46
C TYR A 301 -7.94 -5.32 25.45
N ALA A 302 -8.84 -5.02 26.40
CA ALA A 302 -9.34 -5.99 27.35
C ALA A 302 -10.36 -6.91 26.68
N LEU A 303 -11.29 -6.33 25.91
CA LEU A 303 -12.28 -7.09 25.15
C LEU A 303 -11.64 -8.00 24.10
N MET A 304 -10.61 -7.53 23.39
CA MET A 304 -9.93 -8.35 22.38
C MET A 304 -9.23 -9.55 23.00
N ARG A 305 -8.53 -9.35 24.13
CA ARG A 305 -7.90 -10.47 24.87
C ARG A 305 -8.94 -11.44 25.41
N ARG A 306 -10.04 -10.95 25.94
CA ARG A 306 -11.13 -11.78 26.47
C ARG A 306 -11.81 -12.58 25.35
N ALA A 307 -12.10 -11.96 24.22
CA ALA A 307 -12.71 -12.60 23.07
C ALA A 307 -11.83 -13.72 22.51
N MET A 308 -10.51 -13.49 22.39
CA MET A 308 -9.57 -14.54 21.95
C MET A 308 -9.58 -15.75 22.89
N ARG A 309 -9.56 -15.53 24.21
CA ARG A 309 -9.64 -16.63 25.19
C ARG A 309 -10.96 -17.39 25.13
N ALA A 310 -12.09 -16.68 25.11
CA ALA A 310 -13.41 -17.30 25.03
C ALA A 310 -13.56 -18.16 23.75
N HIS A 311 -12.97 -17.72 22.64
CA HIS A 311 -12.94 -18.47 21.40
C HIS A 311 -12.05 -19.72 21.49
N GLU A 312 -10.88 -19.63 22.10
CA GLU A 312 -10.01 -20.78 22.38
C GLU A 312 -10.70 -21.82 23.29
N ASP A 313 -11.36 -21.38 24.36
CA ASP A 313 -12.12 -22.23 25.27
C ASP A 313 -13.28 -22.94 24.54
N THR A 314 -13.97 -22.24 23.62
CA THR A 314 -15.05 -22.81 22.81
C THR A 314 -14.52 -23.89 21.86
N LEU A 315 -13.39 -23.66 21.20
CA LEU A 315 -12.77 -24.65 20.32
C LEU A 315 -12.27 -25.89 21.06
N GLN A 316 -11.74 -25.71 22.27
CA GLN A 316 -11.33 -26.84 23.13
C GLN A 316 -12.54 -27.67 23.56
N ALA A 317 -13.66 -27.02 23.90
CA ALA A 317 -14.90 -27.71 24.23
C ALA A 317 -15.47 -28.48 23.02
N GLU A 318 -15.45 -27.90 21.81
CA GLU A 318 -15.87 -28.59 20.58
C GLU A 318 -14.97 -29.79 20.26
N SER A 319 -13.65 -29.65 20.45
CA SER A 319 -12.68 -30.74 20.21
C SER A 319 -12.81 -31.88 21.23
N GLN A 320 -13.29 -31.60 22.44
CA GLN A 320 -13.55 -32.61 23.48
C GLN A 320 -14.95 -33.23 23.39
N ALA A 321 -15.86 -32.62 22.63
CA ALA A 321 -17.23 -33.07 22.46
C ALA A 321 -17.45 -33.99 21.24
N GLU A 322 -16.44 -34.25 20.41
CA GLU A 322 -16.50 -35.29 19.37
C GLU A 322 -16.37 -36.69 20.01
N PRO A 323 -17.43 -37.55 20.00
CA PRO A 323 -17.29 -38.93 20.43
C PRO A 323 -16.60 -39.76 19.33
N PRO A 324 -15.88 -40.86 19.68
CA PRO A 324 -15.30 -41.74 18.68
C PRO A 324 -16.41 -42.58 18.05
N THR A 325 -17.02 -42.05 17.00
CA THR A 325 -17.92 -42.81 16.14
C THR A 325 -17.38 -42.81 14.72
N ALA A 326 -17.02 -44.01 14.28
CA ALA A 326 -16.59 -44.33 12.93
C ALA A 326 -17.52 -43.73 11.86
N PRO A 327 -17.00 -43.38 10.67
CA PRO A 327 -17.82 -42.78 9.62
C PRO A 327 -18.77 -43.81 9.00
N SER A 328 -20.03 -43.76 9.40
CA SER A 328 -21.11 -44.41 8.66
C SER A 328 -21.51 -43.52 7.49
N GLN A 329 -21.21 -44.01 6.29
CA GLN A 329 -21.70 -43.50 5.01
C GLN A 329 -23.23 -43.35 5.06
N ILE A 330 -23.72 -42.14 4.84
CA ILE A 330 -25.10 -41.91 4.40
C ILE A 330 -25.02 -41.66 2.89
N THR A 331 -25.08 -42.74 2.12
CA THR A 331 -25.44 -42.71 0.71
C THR A 331 -26.96 -42.81 0.62
N GLU A 332 -27.56 -41.86 -0.09
CA GLU A 332 -28.97 -41.85 -0.44
C GLU A 332 -29.33 -43.13 -1.22
N HIS A 333 -30.36 -43.84 -0.74
CA HIS A 333 -31.00 -44.90 -1.51
C HIS A 333 -31.99 -44.28 -2.49
N VAL A 334 -31.65 -44.35 -3.78
CA VAL A 334 -32.63 -44.42 -4.88
C VAL A 334 -33.14 -45.86 -4.94
N GLU A 335 -34.45 -46.01 -5.09
CA GLU A 335 -35.13 -47.29 -5.30
C GLU A 335 -34.66 -47.99 -6.59
N GLN A 336 -34.24 -49.25 -6.49
CA GLN A 336 -34.67 -50.35 -7.37
C GLN A 336 -34.23 -51.72 -6.83
N THR A 337 -35.07 -52.70 -7.15
CA THR A 337 -35.32 -54.05 -6.59
C THR A 337 -34.27 -55.13 -6.93
N PRO A 338 -34.38 -56.39 -6.43
CA PRO A 338 -33.29 -57.09 -5.72
C PRO A 338 -32.63 -58.24 -6.50
N ASN A 339 -31.46 -58.71 -6.03
CA ASN A 339 -31.22 -60.16 -5.88
C ASN A 339 -29.95 -60.53 -5.07
N ALA A 340 -30.20 -61.45 -4.12
CA ALA A 340 -29.40 -62.61 -3.69
C ALA A 340 -27.96 -62.47 -3.11
N ALA A 341 -27.87 -62.86 -1.82
CA ALA A 341 -26.89 -63.78 -1.19
C ALA A 341 -25.39 -63.37 -1.15
N SER A 342 -24.57 -63.62 -0.14
CA SER A 342 -24.62 -64.23 1.21
C SER A 342 -23.15 -64.29 1.68
N VAL A 343 -22.89 -64.20 3.00
CA VAL A 343 -21.83 -64.95 3.75
C VAL A 343 -20.37 -64.47 3.52
N GLU A 344 -19.42 -64.39 4.45
CA GLU A 344 -19.20 -64.53 5.91
C GLU A 344 -17.83 -63.83 6.16
N GLN A 345 -17.63 -63.00 7.18
CA GLN A 345 -17.14 -63.35 8.52
C GLN A 345 -15.78 -64.07 8.56
N TYR A 346 -14.76 -63.44 9.18
CA TYR A 346 -13.97 -63.98 10.31
C TYR A 346 -12.69 -63.13 10.57
N LYS A 347 -12.64 -62.51 11.77
CA LYS A 347 -11.41 -62.19 12.54
C LYS A 347 -11.05 -63.45 13.36
N PRO A 348 -9.80 -63.68 13.79
CA PRO A 348 -9.23 -63.06 15.02
C PRO A 348 -7.67 -62.98 14.96
N ASP A 349 -6.84 -62.58 15.92
CA ASP A 349 -6.95 -61.96 17.24
C ASP A 349 -5.59 -61.33 17.61
N ARG A 350 -5.61 -60.52 18.67
CA ARG A 350 -4.52 -59.78 19.34
C ARG A 350 -3.37 -60.63 19.93
N ALA A 351 -2.21 -60.00 20.10
CA ALA A 351 -1.38 -60.11 21.31
C ALA A 351 -0.51 -58.83 21.51
N GLU A 352 -0.19 -58.55 22.77
CA GLU A 352 0.17 -57.25 23.35
C GLU A 352 1.69 -56.88 23.35
N GLN A 353 1.94 -55.60 23.64
CA GLN A 353 3.17 -54.81 23.93
C GLN A 353 4.10 -55.40 25.04
N PRO A 354 5.27 -54.82 25.50
CA PRO A 354 5.65 -53.38 25.59
C PRO A 354 7.16 -52.94 25.63
N GLY A 355 7.38 -51.61 25.70
CA GLY A 355 8.54 -50.88 26.30
C GLY A 355 9.85 -50.81 25.49
N ASP A 356 10.73 -49.79 25.53
CA ASP A 356 10.84 -48.49 26.20
C ASP A 356 12.00 -47.68 25.53
N GLU A 357 11.93 -46.34 25.66
CA GLU A 357 12.99 -45.32 25.82
C GLU A 357 14.10 -45.00 24.75
N GLU A 358 14.03 -43.72 24.33
CA GLU A 358 15.08 -42.68 24.22
C GLU A 358 16.17 -42.59 23.13
N ALA A 359 16.36 -41.31 22.73
CA ALA A 359 17.59 -40.65 22.26
C ALA A 359 18.00 -40.68 20.76
N ASN A 360 17.49 -39.68 20.04
CA ASN A 360 18.25 -38.61 19.39
C ASN A 360 19.60 -38.97 18.72
N GLN A 361 19.65 -38.97 17.38
CA GLN A 361 20.68 -38.25 16.62
C GLN A 361 20.39 -38.22 15.12
N GLY A 362 20.58 -37.05 14.54
CA GLY A 362 20.22 -36.73 13.16
C GLY A 362 21.01 -37.48 12.10
N ARG A 363 20.31 -37.77 11.00
CA ARG A 363 20.90 -37.93 9.69
C ARG A 363 19.81 -37.63 8.66
N ALA A 364 20.06 -36.67 7.78
CA ALA A 364 19.26 -36.52 6.57
C ALA A 364 19.34 -37.83 5.76
N PRO A 365 18.24 -38.22 5.10
CA PRO A 365 18.40 -38.78 3.78
C PRO A 365 17.43 -38.19 2.77
N GLU A 366 17.92 -38.24 1.55
CA GLU A 366 17.26 -37.97 0.29
C GLU A 366 16.01 -38.85 0.09
N HIS A 367 15.17 -38.35 -0.81
CA HIS A 367 14.01 -38.92 -1.46
C HIS A 367 13.64 -40.40 -1.21
N GLY A 368 12.41 -40.59 -0.74
CA GLY A 368 11.63 -41.82 -0.86
C GLY A 368 10.15 -41.46 -0.84
N GLU A 369 9.46 -41.80 -1.93
CA GLU A 369 8.04 -41.55 -2.17
C GLU A 369 7.16 -42.23 -1.12
N ALA A 370 6.13 -41.51 -0.65
CA ALA A 370 4.93 -42.11 -0.10
C ALA A 370 3.76 -41.14 -0.40
N GLU A 371 2.90 -41.58 -1.30
CA GLU A 371 1.59 -41.00 -1.58
C GLU A 371 0.75 -41.00 -0.29
N GLU A 372 0.74 -39.88 0.43
CA GLU A 372 -0.28 -39.62 1.44
C GLU A 372 -1.40 -38.81 0.80
N SER A 373 -2.56 -39.45 0.71
CA SER A 373 -3.86 -38.86 0.46
C SER A 373 -4.06 -37.60 1.31
N GLN A 374 -3.88 -36.43 0.71
CA GLN A 374 -4.16 -35.16 1.36
C GLN A 374 -5.67 -34.93 1.37
N ASP A 375 -6.32 -35.32 2.47
CA ASP A 375 -7.52 -34.65 2.93
C ASP A 375 -7.23 -33.14 2.96
N PRO A 376 -8.12 -32.28 2.42
CA PRO A 376 -7.83 -30.86 2.31
C PRO A 376 -7.71 -30.27 3.72
N GLU A 377 -6.50 -29.85 4.09
CA GLU A 377 -6.20 -29.22 5.37
C GLU A 377 -7.32 -28.27 5.80
N SER A 378 -7.89 -28.55 6.98
CA SER A 378 -8.91 -27.72 7.62
C SER A 378 -8.42 -26.27 7.70
N ASN A 379 -9.06 -25.39 6.91
CA ASN A 379 -8.67 -23.98 6.75
C ASN A 379 -8.41 -23.29 8.10
N TRP A 380 -7.14 -22.99 8.38
CA TRP A 380 -6.70 -22.37 9.65
C TRP A 380 -7.39 -21.04 9.95
N GLY A 381 -7.81 -20.29 8.92
CA GLY A 381 -8.52 -19.02 9.10
C GLY A 381 -9.87 -19.17 9.79
N LYS A 382 -10.46 -20.37 9.78
CA LYS A 382 -11.69 -20.67 10.54
C LYS A 382 -11.42 -21.00 12.01
N ARG A 383 -10.18 -21.37 12.36
CA ARG A 383 -9.77 -21.69 13.74
C ARG A 383 -9.46 -20.43 14.55
N VAL A 384 -9.02 -19.35 13.89
CA VAL A 384 -8.65 -18.10 14.60
C VAL A 384 -9.83 -17.13 14.62
N LEU A 385 -10.10 -16.51 15.79
CA LEU A 385 -11.20 -15.55 15.93
C LEU A 385 -11.07 -14.34 15.00
N PHE A 386 -9.88 -13.76 14.92
CA PHE A 386 -9.53 -12.65 14.03
C PHE A 386 -8.52 -13.14 13.01
N ALA A 387 -9.00 -13.45 11.82
CA ALA A 387 -8.17 -13.77 10.67
C ALA A 387 -8.50 -12.82 9.51
N PRO A 388 -7.54 -12.57 8.59
CA PRO A 388 -7.82 -11.79 7.39
C PRO A 388 -9.02 -12.40 6.63
N PRO A 389 -10.01 -11.61 6.18
CA PRO A 389 -11.21 -12.16 5.55
C PRO A 389 -10.95 -13.00 4.29
N CYS A 390 -9.81 -12.80 3.61
CA CYS A 390 -9.39 -13.62 2.48
C CYS A 390 -8.98 -15.05 2.86
N VAL A 391 -8.57 -15.27 4.12
CA VAL A 391 -8.22 -16.60 4.66
C VAL A 391 -9.49 -17.29 5.15
N ILE A 392 -10.39 -16.57 5.81
CA ILE A 392 -11.67 -17.13 6.29
C ILE A 392 -12.52 -17.62 5.11
N HIS A 393 -12.54 -16.85 4.02
CA HIS A 393 -13.29 -17.14 2.80
C HIS A 393 -12.33 -17.31 1.62
N PRO A 394 -11.59 -18.43 1.53
CA PRO A 394 -10.66 -18.65 0.45
C PRO A 394 -11.43 -18.73 -0.86
N LYS A 395 -10.90 -18.09 -1.91
CA LYS A 395 -11.43 -18.30 -3.27
C LYS A 395 -11.23 -19.76 -3.61
N ARG A 396 -12.27 -20.41 -4.18
CA ARG A 396 -12.12 -21.75 -4.75
C ARG A 396 -11.00 -21.69 -5.79
N ARG A 397 -9.88 -22.37 -5.53
CA ARG A 397 -8.84 -22.54 -6.52
C ARG A 397 -9.44 -23.34 -7.67
N ARG A 398 -9.23 -22.88 -8.90
CA ARG A 398 -9.45 -23.71 -10.06
C ARG A 398 -8.47 -24.87 -9.89
N VAL A 399 -8.97 -26.10 -9.89
CA VAL A 399 -8.11 -27.29 -9.97
C VAL A 399 -7.32 -27.12 -11.26
N GLU A 400 -6.01 -26.91 -11.16
CA GLU A 400 -5.13 -26.96 -12.33
C GLU A 400 -5.34 -28.33 -12.94
N GLN A 401 -5.67 -28.36 -14.23
CA GLN A 401 -5.71 -29.63 -14.94
C GLN A 401 -4.32 -30.25 -14.76
N PRO A 402 -4.23 -31.54 -14.37
CA PRO A 402 -2.94 -32.20 -14.24
C PRO A 402 -2.15 -31.94 -15.53
N GLU A 403 -0.89 -31.52 -15.37
CA GLU A 403 0.00 -31.32 -16.51
C GLU A 403 -0.04 -32.61 -17.33
N LEU A 404 -0.46 -32.50 -18.60
CA LEU A 404 -0.53 -33.63 -19.51
C LEU A 404 0.92 -34.07 -19.75
N GLN A 405 1.36 -35.09 -19.01
CA GLN A 405 2.75 -35.56 -18.99
C GLN A 405 3.21 -36.10 -20.34
N ASP A 406 2.28 -36.46 -21.23
CA ASP A 406 2.57 -37.19 -22.46
C ASP A 406 2.75 -36.29 -23.71
N VAL A 407 2.58 -34.96 -23.60
CA VAL A 407 2.70 -34.07 -24.76
C VAL A 407 4.14 -33.65 -24.99
N ASN A 408 4.81 -34.28 -25.97
CA ASN A 408 6.23 -34.06 -26.28
C ASN A 408 6.48 -33.08 -27.45
N GLY A 409 5.43 -32.69 -28.19
CA GLY A 409 5.50 -31.75 -29.32
C GLY A 409 5.92 -32.35 -30.66
N ASP A 410 6.30 -33.63 -30.70
CA ASP A 410 6.64 -34.39 -31.92
C ASP A 410 5.51 -35.35 -32.34
N GLU A 411 4.32 -35.18 -31.76
CA GLU A 411 3.14 -35.98 -32.03
C GLU A 411 2.65 -35.78 -33.47
N GLU A 412 2.23 -36.87 -34.13
CA GLU A 412 1.68 -36.80 -35.48
C GLU A 412 0.31 -36.11 -35.45
N ILE A 413 0.23 -34.93 -36.06
CA ILE A 413 -1.03 -34.18 -36.19
C ILE A 413 -1.77 -34.71 -37.42
N SER A 414 -2.90 -35.38 -37.22
CA SER A 414 -3.72 -35.89 -38.32
C SER A 414 -4.28 -34.77 -39.21
N ASP A 415 -4.41 -35.02 -40.51
CA ASP A 415 -5.05 -34.08 -41.45
C ASP A 415 -6.48 -33.71 -41.02
N SER A 416 -7.21 -34.63 -40.37
CA SER A 416 -8.55 -34.35 -39.82
C SER A 416 -8.55 -33.33 -38.68
N GLU A 417 -7.50 -33.29 -37.86
CA GLU A 417 -7.34 -32.28 -36.82
C GLU A 417 -7.06 -30.91 -37.45
N ILE A 418 -6.20 -30.87 -38.46
CA ILE A 418 -5.87 -29.65 -39.22
C ILE A 418 -7.12 -29.11 -39.93
N ASP A 419 -7.87 -29.99 -40.59
CA ASP A 419 -9.09 -29.63 -41.31
C ASP A 419 -10.18 -29.07 -40.39
N SER A 420 -10.19 -29.45 -39.10
CA SER A 420 -11.14 -28.89 -38.13
C SER A 420 -10.96 -27.38 -37.90
N TYR A 421 -9.75 -26.85 -38.15
CA TYR A 421 -9.43 -25.42 -38.07
C TYR A 421 -9.65 -24.69 -39.40
N ILE A 422 -9.81 -25.41 -40.51
CA ILE A 422 -10.01 -24.83 -41.84
C ILE A 422 -11.51 -24.67 -42.09
N ARG A 423 -11.95 -23.43 -42.32
CA ARG A 423 -13.34 -23.15 -42.69
C ARG A 423 -13.71 -23.93 -43.94
N THR A 424 -14.88 -24.54 -43.90
CA THR A 424 -15.42 -25.22 -45.07
C THR A 424 -15.67 -24.20 -46.20
N PRO A 425 -15.66 -24.63 -47.48
CA PRO A 425 -15.94 -23.74 -48.61
C PRO A 425 -17.32 -23.05 -48.52
N ARG A 426 -18.26 -23.67 -47.81
CA ARG A 426 -19.58 -23.08 -47.55
C ARG A 426 -19.49 -21.94 -46.53
N GLU A 427 -18.86 -22.18 -45.38
CA GLU A 427 -18.65 -21.15 -44.35
C GLU A 427 -17.85 -19.97 -44.88
N ALA A 428 -16.84 -20.22 -45.73
CA ALA A 428 -16.06 -19.16 -46.37
C ALA A 428 -16.92 -18.27 -47.28
N ARG A 429 -17.83 -18.86 -48.07
CA ARG A 429 -18.76 -18.12 -48.93
C ARG A 429 -19.78 -17.32 -48.11
N GLU A 430 -20.36 -17.94 -47.09
CA GLU A 430 -21.31 -17.28 -46.19
C GLU A 430 -20.63 -16.10 -45.47
N PHE A 431 -19.41 -16.28 -44.95
CA PHE A 431 -18.62 -15.20 -44.35
C PHE A 431 -18.34 -14.05 -45.32
N ALA A 432 -17.95 -14.35 -46.57
CA ALA A 432 -17.69 -13.33 -47.58
C ALA A 432 -18.95 -12.55 -47.97
N LEU A 433 -20.10 -13.22 -48.03
CA LEU A 433 -21.39 -12.56 -48.26
C LEU A 433 -21.76 -11.64 -47.09
N THR A 434 -21.61 -12.12 -45.85
CA THR A 434 -21.86 -11.30 -44.66
C THR A 434 -20.94 -10.07 -44.61
N GLN A 435 -19.66 -10.20 -44.93
CA GLN A 435 -18.73 -9.06 -44.99
C GLN A 435 -19.14 -8.02 -46.04
N LYS A 436 -19.60 -8.45 -47.23
CA LYS A 436 -20.10 -7.53 -48.26
C LYS A 436 -21.34 -6.77 -47.78
N VAL A 437 -22.31 -7.48 -47.22
CA VAL A 437 -23.54 -6.87 -46.68
C VAL A 437 -23.23 -5.87 -45.56
N LEU A 438 -22.27 -6.15 -44.69
CA LEU A 438 -21.84 -5.21 -43.65
C LEU A 438 -21.14 -3.97 -44.24
N SER A 439 -20.26 -4.17 -45.23
CA SER A 439 -19.57 -3.07 -45.91
C SER A 439 -20.52 -2.14 -46.66
N ASP A 440 -21.58 -2.70 -47.25
CA ASP A 440 -22.60 -1.94 -47.97
C ASP A 440 -23.55 -1.20 -47.00
N LYS A 441 -23.80 -1.75 -45.81
CA LYS A 441 -24.55 -1.08 -44.73
C LYS A 441 -23.80 0.06 -44.05
N GLU A 442 -22.47 0.03 -44.00
CA GLU A 442 -21.66 1.14 -43.46
C GLU A 442 -21.50 2.31 -44.44
N LYS A 443 -21.75 2.07 -45.73
CA LYS A 443 -21.67 3.07 -46.81
C LYS A 443 -23.00 3.77 -47.11
N SER A 444 -24.11 3.24 -46.61
CA SER A 444 -25.45 3.83 -46.70
C SER A 444 -25.83 4.52 -45.41
#